data_AF-A0A3M1RAN2-F1
#
_entry.id   AF-A0A3M1RAN2-F1
#
_cell.length_a   1.000
_cell.length_b   1.000
_cell.length_c   1.000
_cell.angle_alpha   90.00
_cell.angle_beta   90.00
_cell.angle_gamma   90.00
#
_symmetry.space_group_name_H-M   'P 1'
#
loop_
_entity.id
_entity.type
_entity.pdbx_description
1 polymer ?
#
loop_
_entity_poly.entity_id
_entity_poly.type
_entity_poly.pdbx_seq_one_letter_code
_entity_poly.pdbx_strand_id
1 'polypeptide(L)'
;DGRRWHTELRTSRSGEEVRWDGRALAAVVDYIDATDRFSPVDWNSQTIVEIRAKKKSAGWFFHAITGERWLLKMKFRTARNTFVAKELIEQLDLKPLNEMPDLPLYGREPRTHVTNRSGPWQEIELRVHSFDEIDHPEFWAFLDRAMDGFLRVVEKAETNPQDLLPWKALGKKWHTLDRGFPPGTSRRWNPELLDRLCELLLQVVPNSRIGWKNKVTVPFVHPDTGTAWAILHTKRPNALRLVLPVPKNRITQGRILSIGRSPSIDGSRDDVDHVRLRFRTPADLKPTELLELLKECAAAQADRPDRKT
;
A
#
# COMPACT_ATOMS: atom_id res chain seq x y z
N ASP A 1 -21.92 13.32 -6.79
CA ASP A 1 -21.27 14.45 -6.11
C ASP A 1 -20.54 13.94 -4.87
N GLY A 2 -19.24 13.71 -4.99
CA GLY A 2 -18.45 13.09 -3.91
C GLY A 2 -18.16 14.05 -2.75
N ARG A 3 -17.93 15.34 -3.04
CA ARG A 3 -17.69 16.34 -1.99
C ARG A 3 -18.90 16.44 -1.05
N ARG A 4 -20.08 16.64 -1.63
CA ARG A 4 -21.34 16.70 -0.88
C ARG A 4 -21.62 15.43 -0.06
N TRP A 5 -21.26 14.25 -0.60
CA TRP A 5 -21.36 12.99 0.15
C TRP A 5 -20.53 13.02 1.44
N HIS A 6 -19.29 13.51 1.35
CA HIS A 6 -18.35 13.51 2.47
C HIS A 6 -18.49 14.68 3.43
N THR A 7 -19.01 15.84 3.00
CA THR A 7 -19.08 17.06 3.83
C THR A 7 -20.49 17.42 4.28
N GLU A 8 -21.54 17.02 3.57
CA GLU A 8 -22.92 17.39 3.92
C GLU A 8 -23.73 16.18 4.34
N LEU A 9 -23.92 15.22 3.41
CA LEU A 9 -24.79 14.06 3.60
C LEU A 9 -24.27 13.13 4.70
N ARG A 10 -22.94 12.91 4.70
CA ARG A 10 -22.15 12.21 5.73
C ARG A 10 -22.88 10.98 6.30
N THR A 11 -22.69 9.84 5.65
CA THR A 11 -23.23 8.55 6.13
C THR A 11 -22.13 7.71 6.76
N SER A 12 -22.40 7.15 7.95
CA SER A 12 -21.46 6.26 8.63
C SER A 12 -21.37 4.91 7.91
N ARG A 13 -20.37 4.09 8.28
CA ARG A 13 -20.25 2.71 7.75
C ARG A 13 -21.46 1.82 8.03
N SER A 14 -22.21 2.12 9.09
CA SER A 14 -23.43 1.39 9.48
C SER A 14 -24.71 1.99 8.89
N GLY A 15 -24.60 3.04 8.05
CA GLY A 15 -25.76 3.73 7.49
C GLY A 15 -26.37 4.79 8.42
N GLU A 16 -25.74 5.06 9.56
CA GLU A 16 -26.21 6.06 10.53
C GLU A 16 -25.77 7.48 10.14
N GLU A 17 -26.49 8.47 10.68
CA GLU A 17 -26.12 9.88 10.57
C GLU A 17 -24.79 10.16 11.27
N VAL A 18 -23.87 10.80 10.56
CA VAL A 18 -22.61 11.30 11.09
C VAL A 18 -22.83 12.63 11.82
N ARG A 19 -22.15 12.78 12.96
CA ARG A 19 -22.28 13.89 13.91
C ARG A 19 -21.09 14.84 13.93
N TRP A 20 -19.91 14.47 13.41
CA TRP A 20 -18.81 15.43 13.27
C TRP A 20 -19.10 16.46 12.19
N ASP A 21 -18.56 17.66 12.34
CA ASP A 21 -18.81 18.83 11.51
C ASP A 21 -18.15 18.73 10.13
N GLY A 22 -18.98 18.66 9.09
CA GLY A 22 -18.58 18.63 7.69
C GLY A 22 -17.67 19.78 7.26
N ARG A 23 -17.80 20.94 7.90
CA ARG A 23 -17.00 22.14 7.61
C ARG A 23 -15.53 21.91 7.88
N ALA A 24 -15.18 21.08 8.87
CA ALA A 24 -13.80 20.76 9.18
C ALA A 24 -13.08 20.10 7.98
N LEU A 25 -13.73 19.12 7.36
CA LEU A 25 -13.18 18.47 6.16
C LEU A 25 -13.13 19.42 4.97
N ALA A 26 -14.20 20.19 4.75
CA ALA A 26 -14.27 21.12 3.63
C ALA A 26 -13.15 22.17 3.70
N ALA A 27 -12.96 22.81 4.86
CA ALA A 27 -11.95 23.84 5.05
C ALA A 27 -10.52 23.31 4.87
N VAL A 28 -10.20 22.13 5.43
CA VAL A 28 -8.87 21.52 5.25
C VAL A 28 -8.60 21.16 3.79
N VAL A 29 -9.59 20.60 3.10
CA VAL A 29 -9.45 20.25 1.68
C VAL A 29 -9.27 21.50 0.83
N ASP A 30 -10.09 22.53 1.04
CA ASP A 30 -10.00 23.80 0.30
C ASP A 30 -8.66 24.49 0.53
N TYR A 31 -8.18 24.49 1.77
CA TYR A 31 -6.88 25.04 2.11
C TYR A 31 -5.74 24.34 1.35
N ILE A 32 -5.75 23.00 1.30
CA ILE A 32 -4.73 22.23 0.57
C ILE A 32 -4.86 22.45 -0.94
N ASP A 33 -6.08 22.42 -1.48
CA ASP A 33 -6.34 22.58 -2.92
C ASP A 33 -5.95 23.96 -3.43
N ALA A 34 -6.19 25.02 -2.64
CA ALA A 34 -5.82 26.39 -2.97
C ALA A 34 -4.31 26.61 -3.16
N THR A 35 -3.46 25.72 -2.62
CA THR A 35 -2.00 25.80 -2.84
C THR A 35 -1.59 25.39 -4.25
N ASP A 36 -2.41 24.61 -4.98
CA ASP A 36 -2.04 23.92 -6.23
C ASP A 36 -0.68 23.16 -6.14
N ARG A 37 -0.32 22.65 -4.96
CA ARG A 37 0.92 21.85 -4.78
C ARG A 37 0.68 20.34 -4.90
N PHE A 38 -0.58 19.92 -4.94
CA PHE A 38 -1.00 18.51 -4.90
C PHE A 38 -1.83 18.11 -6.13
N SER A 39 -2.14 16.82 -6.25
CA SER A 39 -3.13 16.34 -7.21
C SER A 39 -4.54 16.76 -6.77
N PRO A 40 -5.51 16.82 -7.71
CA PRO A 40 -6.91 17.02 -7.36
C PRO A 40 -7.42 16.03 -6.31
N VAL A 41 -8.35 16.49 -5.50
CA VAL A 41 -8.95 15.72 -4.41
C VAL A 41 -9.71 14.50 -4.95
N ASP A 42 -9.39 13.32 -4.42
CA ASP A 42 -10.05 12.06 -4.77
C ASP A 42 -11.22 11.79 -3.80
N TRP A 43 -12.44 11.96 -4.32
CA TRP A 43 -13.70 11.74 -3.60
C TRP A 43 -14.37 10.40 -3.97
N ASN A 44 -13.70 9.52 -4.71
CA ASN A 44 -14.35 8.33 -5.29
C ASN A 44 -14.53 7.17 -4.31
N SER A 45 -13.94 7.24 -3.12
CA SER A 45 -14.08 6.20 -2.09
C SER A 45 -15.17 6.58 -1.09
N GLN A 46 -16.14 5.68 -0.88
CA GLN A 46 -17.29 5.91 0.00
C GLN A 46 -16.93 6.37 1.43
N THR A 47 -15.75 6.00 1.93
CA THR A 47 -15.35 6.24 3.33
C THR A 47 -14.06 7.03 3.50
N ILE A 48 -13.38 7.38 2.40
CA ILE A 48 -12.07 8.02 2.44
C ILE A 48 -12.00 9.13 1.40
N VAL A 49 -11.58 10.32 1.83
CA VAL A 49 -11.15 11.40 0.94
C VAL A 49 -9.62 11.42 0.92
N GLU A 50 -9.02 11.48 -0.26
CA GLU A 50 -7.56 11.41 -0.42
C GLU A 50 -7.02 12.56 -1.26
N ILE A 51 -5.90 13.15 -0.81
CA ILE A 51 -5.11 14.10 -1.59
C ILE A 51 -3.70 13.52 -1.76
N ARG A 52 -3.24 13.44 -3.01
CA ARG A 52 -1.96 12.82 -3.39
C ARG A 52 -0.95 13.85 -3.87
N ALA A 53 0.34 13.49 -3.87
CA ALA A 53 1.34 14.24 -4.61
C ALA A 53 0.96 14.34 -6.10
N LYS A 54 1.38 15.39 -6.82
CA LYS A 54 1.20 15.49 -8.29
C LYS A 54 1.77 14.25 -9.02
N LYS A 55 2.90 13.74 -8.54
CA LYS A 55 3.49 12.49 -9.00
C LYS A 55 2.91 11.29 -8.25
N LYS A 56 2.07 10.49 -8.92
CA LYS A 56 1.39 9.31 -8.33
C LYS A 56 2.33 8.37 -7.54
N SER A 57 3.58 8.20 -7.94
CA SER A 57 4.52 7.31 -7.25
C SER A 57 4.96 7.79 -5.86
N ALA A 58 4.80 9.08 -5.55
CA ALA A 58 5.12 9.62 -4.22
C ALA A 58 4.05 9.29 -3.17
N GLY A 59 2.84 8.93 -3.61
CA GLY A 59 1.75 8.50 -2.73
C GLY A 59 0.90 9.66 -2.20
N TRP A 60 0.16 9.39 -1.13
CA TRP A 60 -0.78 10.32 -0.52
C TRP A 60 -0.13 11.24 0.53
N PHE A 61 -0.62 12.47 0.60
CA PHE A 61 -0.31 13.45 1.64
C PHE A 61 -1.39 13.43 2.73
N PHE A 62 -2.67 13.47 2.32
CA PHE A 62 -3.81 13.56 3.23
C PHE A 62 -4.81 12.43 2.99
N HIS A 63 -5.29 11.85 4.09
CA HIS A 63 -6.41 10.90 4.16
C HIS A 63 -7.40 11.35 5.22
N ALA A 64 -8.66 11.56 4.85
CA ALA A 64 -9.75 11.73 5.80
C ALA A 64 -10.63 10.48 5.77
N ILE A 65 -10.78 9.80 6.91
CA ILE A 65 -11.72 8.69 7.09
C ILE A 65 -13.03 9.29 7.61
N THR A 66 -14.06 9.29 6.76
CA THR A 66 -15.30 10.04 6.98
C THR A 66 -16.45 9.17 7.48
N GLY A 67 -16.29 7.85 7.48
CA GLY A 67 -17.36 6.90 7.83
C GLY A 67 -17.53 6.65 9.33
N GLU A 68 -16.78 7.34 10.18
CA GLU A 68 -16.94 7.29 11.64
C GLU A 68 -18.01 8.28 12.08
N ARG A 69 -18.88 7.86 13.01
CA ARG A 69 -20.07 8.64 13.39
C ARG A 69 -19.71 9.94 14.09
N TRP A 70 -18.80 9.92 15.06
CA TRP A 70 -18.61 11.05 15.97
C TRP A 70 -17.34 11.86 15.71
N LEU A 71 -16.35 11.26 15.05
CA LEU A 71 -15.04 11.88 14.85
C LEU A 71 -14.61 11.74 13.40
N LEU A 72 -14.18 12.84 12.80
CA LEU A 72 -13.42 12.85 11.56
C LEU A 72 -11.99 12.46 11.87
N LYS A 73 -11.53 11.34 11.32
CA LYS A 73 -10.14 10.92 11.45
C LYS A 73 -9.34 11.42 10.26
N MET A 74 -8.50 12.41 10.49
CA MET A 74 -7.59 12.98 9.50
C MET A 74 -6.20 12.42 9.69
N LYS A 75 -5.55 12.06 8.58
CA LYS A 75 -4.17 11.58 8.56
C LYS A 75 -3.35 12.38 7.57
N PHE A 76 -2.18 12.81 8.02
CA PHE A 76 -1.22 13.56 7.23
C PHE A 76 0.10 12.79 7.17
N ARG A 77 0.72 12.72 6.00
CA ARG A 77 2.11 12.26 5.84
C ARG A 77 3.02 13.45 5.68
N THR A 78 4.14 13.43 6.39
CA THR A 78 5.17 14.46 6.27
C THR A 78 6.55 13.82 6.44
N ALA A 79 7.63 14.61 6.35
CA ALA A 79 8.97 14.11 6.57
C ALA A 79 9.12 13.48 7.97
N ARG A 80 9.89 12.40 8.06
CA ARG A 80 10.24 11.78 9.34
C ARG A 80 10.83 12.83 10.29
N ASN A 81 10.42 12.79 11.56
CA ASN A 81 10.87 13.72 12.61
C ASN A 81 10.49 15.20 12.34
N THR A 82 9.44 15.47 11.56
CA THR A 82 8.96 16.85 11.39
C THR A 82 8.35 17.39 12.67
N PHE A 83 7.58 16.56 13.39
CA PHE A 83 6.89 16.93 14.62
C PHE A 83 7.35 16.08 15.80
N VAL A 84 7.46 16.71 16.96
CA VAL A 84 7.61 16.03 18.26
C VAL A 84 6.21 15.83 18.84
N ALA A 85 5.90 14.62 19.32
CA ALA A 85 4.55 14.25 19.72
C ALA A 85 3.98 15.16 20.81
N LYS A 86 4.76 15.41 21.88
CA LYS A 86 4.34 16.23 23.02
C LYS A 86 4.02 17.67 22.58
N GLU A 87 4.93 18.29 21.84
CA GLU A 87 4.78 19.66 21.34
C GLU A 87 3.56 19.79 20.42
N LEU A 88 3.32 18.83 19.53
CA LEU A 88 2.18 18.90 18.63
C LEU A 88 0.84 18.66 19.34
N ILE A 89 0.82 17.80 20.36
CA ILE A 89 -0.37 17.60 21.20
C ILE A 89 -0.72 18.92 21.93
N GLU A 90 0.27 19.57 22.52
CA GLU A 90 0.10 20.86 23.20
C GLU A 90 -0.28 21.98 22.22
N GLN A 91 0.32 22.02 21.03
CA GLN A 91 0.05 23.02 20.00
C GLN A 91 -1.39 22.94 19.45
N LEU A 92 -1.90 21.73 19.21
CA LEU A 92 -3.23 21.53 18.61
C LEU A 92 -4.35 21.47 19.66
N ASP A 93 -4.01 21.22 20.93
CA ASP A 93 -4.91 21.20 22.08
C ASP A 93 -6.26 20.50 21.84
N LEU A 94 -6.25 19.39 21.09
CA LEU A 94 -7.45 18.59 20.86
C LEU A 94 -7.86 17.89 22.16
N LYS A 95 -8.79 18.52 22.89
CA LYS A 95 -9.31 18.07 24.19
C LYS A 95 -9.62 16.57 24.20
N PRO A 96 -9.18 15.80 25.20
CA PRO A 96 -9.59 14.40 25.33
C PRO A 96 -11.12 14.22 25.39
N LEU A 97 -11.62 13.05 25.02
CA LEU A 97 -13.07 12.81 24.88
C LEU A 97 -13.84 12.96 26.20
N ASN A 98 -13.20 12.69 27.34
CA ASN A 98 -13.81 12.91 28.66
C ASN A 98 -14.04 14.40 29.00
N GLU A 99 -13.42 15.32 28.27
CA GLU A 99 -13.62 16.77 28.41
C GLU A 99 -14.62 17.31 27.39
N MET A 100 -15.28 16.43 26.62
CA MET A 100 -16.29 16.75 25.62
C MET A 100 -17.64 16.16 26.04
N PRO A 101 -18.35 16.79 27.00
CA PRO A 101 -19.55 16.21 27.61
C PRO A 101 -20.70 15.97 26.62
N ASP A 102 -20.71 16.69 25.50
CA ASP A 102 -21.73 16.56 24.45
C ASP A 102 -21.52 15.30 23.57
N LEU A 103 -20.39 14.60 23.73
CA LEU A 103 -20.09 13.37 23.01
C LEU A 103 -20.39 12.14 23.87
N PRO A 104 -21.10 11.12 23.36
CA PRO A 104 -21.32 9.86 24.07
C PRO A 104 -20.10 8.93 23.98
N LEU A 105 -18.90 9.50 23.99
CA LEU A 105 -17.63 8.79 23.89
C LEU A 105 -16.79 9.09 25.12
N TYR A 106 -16.08 8.07 25.61
CA TYR A 106 -15.18 8.21 26.76
C TYR A 106 -13.75 7.87 26.34
N GLY A 107 -12.79 8.65 26.81
CA GLY A 107 -11.36 8.40 26.57
C GLY A 107 -10.51 9.56 27.06
N ARG A 108 -9.42 9.24 27.76
CA ARG A 108 -8.43 10.21 28.28
C ARG A 108 -7.20 10.36 27.40
N GLU A 109 -7.09 9.51 26.38
CA GLU A 109 -5.97 9.52 25.44
C GLU A 109 -6.03 10.78 24.56
N PRO A 110 -4.87 11.38 24.21
CA PRO A 110 -4.81 12.46 23.25
C PRO A 110 -5.46 12.07 21.92
N ARG A 111 -6.19 13.01 21.30
CA ARG A 111 -6.76 12.83 19.95
C ARG A 111 -5.80 13.15 18.81
N THR A 112 -4.57 13.54 19.16
CA THR A 112 -3.44 13.76 18.26
C THR A 112 -2.41 12.65 18.45
N HIS A 113 -2.08 11.93 17.39
CA HIS A 113 -1.08 10.88 17.41
C HIS A 113 0.02 11.14 16.36
N VAL A 114 1.27 11.03 16.81
CA VAL A 114 2.45 11.23 15.96
C VAL A 114 3.22 9.92 15.88
N THR A 115 3.36 9.36 14.68
CA THR A 115 4.03 8.07 14.48
C THR A 115 5.02 8.13 13.33
N ASN A 116 6.30 7.85 13.60
CA ASN A 116 7.28 7.60 12.54
C ASN A 116 6.99 6.26 11.87
N ARG A 117 6.74 6.29 10.55
CA ARG A 117 6.51 5.08 9.75
C ARG A 117 7.84 4.57 9.17
N SER A 118 7.80 3.42 8.51
CA SER A 118 8.97 2.90 7.79
C SER A 118 9.28 3.79 6.57
N GLY A 119 10.57 4.05 6.34
CA GLY A 119 11.01 4.99 5.32
C GLY A 119 11.05 6.45 5.80
N PRO A 120 10.98 7.43 4.87
CA PRO A 120 11.20 8.84 5.19
C PRO A 120 9.96 9.54 5.77
N TRP A 121 8.96 8.80 6.23
CA TRP A 121 7.65 9.34 6.56
C TRP A 121 7.37 9.38 8.07
N GLN A 122 6.78 10.46 8.53
CA GLN A 122 6.01 10.57 9.75
C GLN A 122 4.53 10.67 9.39
N GLU A 123 3.67 10.00 10.16
CA GLU A 123 2.22 10.10 10.05
C GLU A 123 1.66 10.81 11.28
N ILE A 124 0.82 11.81 11.03
CA ILE A 124 0.06 12.54 12.04
C ILE A 124 -1.39 12.14 11.89
N GLU A 125 -2.01 11.60 12.94
CA GLU A 125 -3.44 11.30 13.00
C GLU A 125 -4.11 12.28 13.97
N LEU A 126 -5.16 12.96 13.50
CA LEU A 126 -6.02 13.85 14.28
C LEU A 126 -7.44 13.28 14.29
N ARG A 127 -8.13 13.37 15.42
CA ARG A 127 -9.55 12.99 15.55
C ARG A 127 -10.37 14.22 15.95
N VAL A 128 -11.08 14.78 14.98
CA VAL A 128 -11.77 16.07 15.10
C VAL A 128 -13.27 15.85 15.12
N HIS A 129 -13.97 16.56 15.99
CA HIS A 129 -15.43 16.55 16.07
C HIS A 129 -16.03 17.81 15.43
N SER A 130 -15.56 19.00 15.77
CA SER A 130 -16.11 20.27 15.28
C SER A 130 -15.08 21.08 14.49
N PHE A 131 -15.56 22.04 13.70
CA PHE A 131 -14.68 22.94 12.95
C PHE A 131 -13.87 23.86 13.87
N ASP A 132 -14.47 24.35 14.95
CA ASP A 132 -13.83 25.28 15.90
C ASP A 132 -12.59 24.69 16.58
N GLU A 133 -12.47 23.35 16.64
CA GLU A 133 -11.28 22.66 17.14
C GLU A 133 -10.05 22.81 16.26
N ILE A 134 -10.23 23.23 15.00
CA ILE A 134 -9.14 23.38 14.03
C ILE A 134 -9.11 24.77 13.38
N ASP A 135 -10.11 25.61 13.61
CA ASP A 135 -10.17 26.96 13.05
C ASP A 135 -9.36 27.95 13.90
N HIS A 136 -8.06 27.71 13.97
CA HIS A 136 -7.13 28.55 14.71
C HIS A 136 -5.73 28.55 14.07
N PRO A 137 -4.93 29.61 14.25
CA PRO A 137 -3.66 29.80 13.54
C PRO A 137 -2.68 28.63 13.72
N GLU A 138 -2.63 28.01 14.89
CA GLU A 138 -1.69 26.94 15.21
C GLU A 138 -1.98 25.67 14.41
N PHE A 139 -3.25 25.38 14.10
CA PHE A 139 -3.63 24.27 13.23
C PHE A 139 -3.21 24.53 11.78
N TRP A 140 -3.48 25.74 11.27
CA TRP A 140 -3.12 26.10 9.90
C TRP A 140 -1.59 26.12 9.71
N ALA A 141 -0.84 26.63 10.69
CA ALA A 141 0.62 26.56 10.70
C ALA A 141 1.15 25.11 10.77
N PHE A 142 0.47 24.23 11.50
CA PHE A 142 0.75 22.80 11.47
C PHE A 142 0.56 22.23 10.06
N LEU A 143 -0.54 22.57 9.38
CA LEU A 143 -0.87 22.07 8.06
C LEU A 143 0.17 22.49 7.02
N ASP A 144 0.59 23.76 7.03
CA ASP A 144 1.66 24.28 6.18
C ASP A 144 2.97 23.51 6.38
N ARG A 145 3.41 23.37 7.63
CA ARG A 145 4.63 22.63 7.97
C ARG A 145 4.54 21.16 7.55
N ALA A 146 3.36 20.54 7.67
CA ALA A 146 3.12 19.18 7.22
C ALA A 146 3.26 19.06 5.69
N MET A 147 2.66 19.98 4.92
CA MET A 147 2.76 20.06 3.46
C MET A 147 4.22 20.23 3.01
N ASP A 148 4.95 21.16 3.63
CA ASP A 148 6.35 21.42 3.29
C ASP A 148 7.26 20.23 3.60
N GLY A 149 7.08 19.58 4.75
CA GLY A 149 7.82 18.37 5.07
C GLY A 149 7.53 17.23 4.08
N PHE A 150 6.28 17.08 3.64
CA PHE A 150 5.94 16.09 2.63
C PHE A 150 6.64 16.38 1.30
N LEU A 151 6.51 17.61 0.79
CA LEU A 151 7.03 18.00 -0.51
C LEU A 151 8.56 17.96 -0.57
N ARG A 152 9.24 18.32 0.51
CA ARG A 152 10.70 18.15 0.64
C ARG A 152 11.16 16.71 0.43
N VAL A 153 10.41 15.73 0.93
CA VAL A 153 10.70 14.30 0.72
C VAL A 153 10.45 13.90 -0.74
N VAL A 154 9.38 14.43 -1.35
CA VAL A 154 9.05 14.17 -2.76
C VAL A 154 10.12 14.74 -3.70
N GLU A 155 10.52 16.00 -3.49
CA GLU A 155 11.57 16.70 -4.26
C GLU A 155 12.92 16.00 -4.11
N LYS A 156 13.31 15.65 -2.87
CA LYS A 156 14.55 14.90 -2.63
C LYS A 156 14.55 13.53 -3.31
N ALA A 157 13.38 12.90 -3.47
CA ALA A 157 13.28 11.64 -4.20
C ALA A 157 13.47 11.77 -5.71
N GLU A 158 13.35 12.97 -6.27
CA GLU A 158 13.62 13.23 -7.68
C GLU A 158 15.12 13.27 -7.94
N THR A 159 15.90 13.83 -7.01
CA THR A 159 17.36 13.88 -7.08
C THR A 159 18.03 12.60 -6.55
N ASN A 160 17.43 11.95 -5.54
CA ASN A 160 17.87 10.66 -5.02
C ASN A 160 16.69 9.67 -4.84
N PRO A 161 16.37 8.88 -5.89
CA PRO A 161 15.24 7.96 -5.85
C PRO A 161 15.32 6.87 -4.78
N GLN A 162 16.49 6.61 -4.17
CA GLN A 162 16.65 5.59 -3.13
C GLN A 162 15.93 5.91 -1.82
N ASP A 163 15.66 7.19 -1.55
CA ASP A 163 15.05 7.62 -0.29
C ASP A 163 13.57 7.23 -0.22
N LEU A 164 12.85 7.35 -1.34
CA LEU A 164 11.40 7.13 -1.42
C LEU A 164 11.05 5.87 -2.21
N LEU A 165 11.81 5.57 -3.27
CA LEU A 165 11.57 4.47 -4.21
C LEU A 165 12.81 3.55 -4.33
N PRO A 166 13.37 3.03 -3.22
CA PRO A 166 14.61 2.22 -3.24
C PRO A 166 14.54 1.01 -4.16
N TRP A 167 13.36 0.42 -4.34
CA TRP A 167 13.16 -0.70 -5.26
C TRP A 167 13.31 -0.32 -6.74
N LYS A 168 12.96 0.91 -7.13
CA LYS A 168 13.15 1.38 -8.51
C LYS A 168 14.62 1.65 -8.80
N ALA A 169 15.35 2.16 -7.82
CA ALA A 169 16.78 2.47 -7.94
C ALA A 169 17.67 1.21 -7.86
N LEU A 170 17.39 0.32 -6.91
CA LEU A 170 18.21 -0.88 -6.66
C LEU A 170 17.83 -2.08 -7.54
N GLY A 171 16.63 -2.10 -8.12
CA GLY A 171 16.13 -3.17 -8.98
C GLY A 171 16.27 -4.54 -8.31
N LYS A 172 16.97 -5.49 -8.96
CA LYS A 172 17.21 -6.85 -8.44
C LYS A 172 17.75 -6.86 -7.00
N LYS A 173 18.71 -5.99 -6.67
CA LYS A 173 19.33 -5.93 -5.33
C LYS A 173 18.29 -5.64 -4.23
N TRP A 174 17.25 -4.86 -4.51
CA TRP A 174 16.20 -4.61 -3.52
C TRP A 174 15.53 -5.90 -3.02
N HIS A 175 15.31 -6.86 -3.91
CA HIS A 175 14.58 -8.08 -3.58
C HIS A 175 15.39 -9.06 -2.71
N THR A 176 16.71 -8.86 -2.59
CA THR A 176 17.59 -9.63 -1.70
C THR A 176 17.97 -8.87 -0.41
N LEU A 177 17.56 -7.62 -0.24
CA LEU A 177 17.75 -6.89 1.02
C LEU A 177 16.64 -7.20 2.04
N ASP A 178 16.97 -7.11 3.33
CA ASP A 178 15.99 -7.20 4.43
C ASP A 178 15.17 -5.90 4.60
N ARG A 179 15.58 -4.81 3.93
CA ARG A 179 14.77 -3.59 3.82
C ARG A 179 13.50 -3.87 2.98
N GLY A 180 12.35 -3.35 3.40
CA GLY A 180 11.10 -3.42 2.65
C GLY A 180 10.13 -4.55 3.04
N PHE A 181 10.49 -5.37 4.02
CA PHE A 181 9.55 -6.27 4.68
C PHE A 181 8.56 -5.47 5.57
N PRO A 182 7.39 -6.04 5.90
CA PRO A 182 6.47 -5.42 6.84
C PRO A 182 7.14 -5.02 8.17
N PRO A 183 6.69 -3.93 8.83
CA PRO A 183 7.24 -3.50 10.11
C PRO A 183 7.29 -4.65 11.15
N GLY A 184 8.39 -4.76 11.89
CA GLY A 184 8.58 -5.80 12.92
C GLY A 184 8.85 -7.21 12.37
N THR A 185 9.08 -7.35 11.06
CA THR A 185 9.35 -8.65 10.44
C THR A 185 10.64 -8.66 9.63
N SER A 186 11.29 -9.82 9.55
CA SER A 186 12.49 -10.07 8.75
C SER A 186 12.29 -11.26 7.82
N ARG A 187 13.14 -11.38 6.80
CA ARG A 187 13.14 -12.50 5.87
C ARG A 187 13.47 -13.81 6.59
N ARG A 188 12.64 -14.84 6.38
CA ARG A 188 12.85 -16.20 6.91
C ARG A 188 13.15 -17.23 5.81
N TRP A 189 13.37 -16.80 4.57
CA TRP A 189 13.68 -17.65 3.42
C TRP A 189 15.09 -17.35 2.88
N ASN A 190 15.78 -18.36 2.35
CA ASN A 190 17.15 -18.22 1.85
C ASN A 190 17.21 -17.31 0.60
N PRO A 191 17.98 -16.20 0.60
CA PRO A 191 18.12 -15.29 -0.53
C PRO A 191 18.44 -15.95 -1.88
N GLU A 192 19.23 -17.03 -1.86
CA GLU A 192 19.65 -17.79 -3.04
C GLU A 192 18.48 -18.38 -3.83
N LEU A 193 17.35 -18.63 -3.16
CA LEU A 193 16.12 -19.12 -3.81
C LEU A 193 15.63 -18.17 -4.92
N LEU A 194 15.87 -16.87 -4.78
CA LEU A 194 15.46 -15.90 -5.79
C LEU A 194 16.22 -16.13 -7.10
N ASP A 195 17.54 -16.33 -7.02
CA ASP A 195 18.37 -16.54 -8.20
C ASP A 195 18.05 -17.89 -8.85
N ARG A 196 17.96 -18.96 -8.05
CA ARG A 196 17.59 -20.30 -8.56
C ARG A 196 16.21 -20.33 -9.22
N LEU A 197 15.21 -19.64 -8.66
CA LEU A 197 13.89 -19.55 -9.30
C LEU A 197 13.93 -18.70 -10.57
N CYS A 198 14.71 -17.60 -10.60
CA CYS A 198 14.90 -16.84 -11.83
C CYS A 198 15.49 -17.72 -12.94
N GLU A 199 16.50 -18.53 -12.62
CA GLU A 199 17.13 -19.46 -13.56
C GLU A 199 16.13 -20.50 -14.10
N LEU A 200 15.37 -21.16 -13.22
CA LEU A 200 14.35 -22.14 -13.64
C LEU A 200 13.26 -21.51 -14.52
N LEU A 201 12.82 -20.29 -14.20
CA LEU A 201 11.82 -19.58 -14.99
C LEU A 201 12.36 -19.19 -16.38
N LEU A 202 13.59 -18.68 -16.45
CA LEU A 202 14.24 -18.34 -17.71
C LEU A 202 14.61 -19.59 -18.52
N GLN A 203 14.82 -20.74 -17.89
CA GLN A 203 15.00 -21.99 -18.62
C GLN A 203 13.75 -22.38 -19.42
N VAL A 204 12.55 -22.06 -18.91
CA VAL A 204 11.28 -22.36 -19.59
C VAL A 204 10.90 -21.29 -20.61
N VAL A 205 11.03 -20.01 -20.26
CA VAL A 205 10.75 -18.88 -21.16
C VAL A 205 11.96 -17.93 -21.17
N PRO A 206 12.98 -18.19 -22.01
CA PRO A 206 14.28 -17.49 -21.98
C PRO A 206 14.20 -15.97 -22.17
N ASN A 207 13.27 -15.51 -23.00
CA ASN A 207 13.11 -14.09 -23.32
C ASN A 207 12.10 -13.37 -22.41
N SER A 208 11.84 -13.92 -21.23
CA SER A 208 10.93 -13.28 -20.27
C SER A 208 11.48 -11.92 -19.83
N ARG A 209 10.67 -10.86 -19.97
CA ARG A 209 11.01 -9.56 -19.40
C ARG A 209 10.74 -9.56 -17.90
N ILE A 210 11.79 -9.32 -17.10
CA ILE A 210 11.72 -9.37 -15.64
C ILE A 210 11.43 -7.98 -15.04
N GLY A 211 10.35 -7.87 -14.27
CA GLY A 211 9.89 -6.62 -13.65
C GLY A 211 10.53 -6.30 -12.30
N TRP A 212 11.79 -5.86 -12.27
CA TRP A 212 12.51 -5.51 -11.04
C TRP A 212 12.08 -4.19 -10.35
N LYS A 213 11.25 -3.38 -11.01
CA LYS A 213 10.86 -2.03 -10.52
C LYS A 213 9.62 -2.05 -9.62
N ASN A 214 9.15 -3.22 -9.21
CA ASN A 214 8.01 -3.40 -8.32
C ASN A 214 8.47 -3.58 -6.87
N LYS A 215 7.75 -3.00 -5.90
CA LYS A 215 8.19 -2.97 -4.50
C LYS A 215 8.26 -4.35 -3.84
N VAL A 216 7.34 -5.25 -4.18
CA VAL A 216 7.17 -6.54 -3.47
C VAL A 216 7.08 -7.75 -4.40
N THR A 217 6.90 -7.51 -5.70
CA THR A 217 6.75 -8.55 -6.72
C THR A 217 7.85 -8.46 -7.77
N VAL A 218 8.14 -9.57 -8.42
CA VAL A 218 8.99 -9.66 -9.61
C VAL A 218 8.21 -10.47 -10.64
N PRO A 219 7.41 -9.82 -11.51
CA PRO A 219 6.72 -10.49 -12.59
C PRO A 219 7.70 -10.88 -13.70
N PHE A 220 7.47 -12.04 -14.30
CA PHE A 220 8.10 -12.51 -15.52
C PHE A 220 7.05 -12.40 -16.62
N VAL A 221 7.28 -11.48 -17.54
CA VAL A 221 6.35 -11.18 -18.64
C VAL A 221 6.75 -12.01 -19.85
N HIS A 222 5.78 -12.76 -20.39
CA HIS A 222 5.98 -13.57 -21.58
C HIS A 222 6.22 -12.64 -22.79
N PRO A 223 7.23 -12.91 -23.63
CA PRO A 223 7.57 -12.04 -24.75
C PRO A 223 6.41 -11.92 -25.76
N ASP A 224 5.73 -13.02 -26.07
CA ASP A 224 4.72 -13.04 -27.13
C ASP A 224 3.37 -12.44 -26.70
N THR A 225 2.94 -12.68 -25.46
CA THR A 225 1.62 -12.22 -24.98
C THR A 225 1.69 -10.89 -24.24
N GLY A 226 2.88 -10.45 -23.81
CA GLY A 226 3.03 -9.25 -22.97
C GLY A 226 2.42 -9.36 -21.57
N THR A 227 1.90 -10.53 -21.18
CA THR A 227 1.29 -10.77 -19.86
C THR A 227 2.24 -11.51 -18.91
N ALA A 228 2.03 -11.34 -17.60
CA ALA A 228 2.86 -12.01 -16.59
C ALA A 228 2.46 -13.49 -16.46
N TRP A 229 3.35 -14.40 -16.87
CA TRP A 229 3.14 -15.85 -16.77
C TRP A 229 3.64 -16.44 -15.44
N ALA A 230 4.53 -15.71 -14.75
CA ALA A 230 4.97 -16.04 -13.39
C ALA A 230 5.20 -14.77 -12.57
N ILE A 231 4.93 -14.83 -11.27
CA ILE A 231 5.11 -13.71 -10.35
C ILE A 231 5.76 -14.20 -9.07
N LEU A 232 6.96 -13.71 -8.77
CA LEU A 232 7.61 -13.93 -7.48
C LEU A 232 7.20 -12.84 -6.48
N HIS A 233 6.80 -13.20 -5.27
CA HIS A 233 6.59 -12.27 -4.16
C HIS A 233 7.74 -12.38 -3.16
N THR A 234 8.60 -11.36 -3.12
CA THR A 234 9.87 -11.41 -2.38
C THR A 234 9.79 -10.76 -1.00
N LYS A 235 8.81 -9.88 -0.75
CA LYS A 235 8.66 -9.18 0.56
C LYS A 235 7.63 -9.84 1.47
N ARG A 236 7.52 -11.18 1.43
CA ARG A 236 6.75 -11.99 2.37
C ARG A 236 7.73 -12.66 3.35
N PRO A 237 7.66 -12.37 4.66
CA PRO A 237 8.63 -12.85 5.64
C PRO A 237 8.82 -14.38 5.61
N ASN A 238 7.72 -15.13 5.57
CA ASN A 238 7.73 -16.57 5.87
C ASN A 238 8.21 -17.49 4.73
N ALA A 239 8.18 -17.00 3.48
CA ALA A 239 8.56 -17.74 2.29
C ALA A 239 8.63 -16.82 1.06
N LEU A 240 9.53 -17.14 0.13
CA LEU A 240 9.47 -16.66 -1.25
C LEU A 240 8.30 -17.37 -1.93
N ARG A 241 7.35 -16.60 -2.47
CA ARG A 241 6.15 -17.19 -3.11
C ARG A 241 6.24 -17.07 -4.61
N LEU A 242 5.97 -18.16 -5.31
CA LEU A 242 5.78 -18.16 -6.75
C LEU A 242 4.28 -18.29 -7.02
N VAL A 243 3.77 -17.43 -7.89
CA VAL A 243 2.41 -17.47 -8.39
C VAL A 243 2.46 -17.67 -9.90
N LEU A 244 1.80 -18.72 -10.37
CA LEU A 244 1.66 -19.04 -11.79
C LEU A 244 0.18 -18.89 -12.15
N PRO A 245 -0.21 -17.81 -12.83
CA PRO A 245 -1.51 -17.75 -13.48
C PRO A 245 -1.59 -18.87 -14.52
N VAL A 246 -2.71 -19.57 -14.60
CA VAL A 246 -3.01 -20.58 -15.62
C VAL A 246 -4.49 -20.51 -15.99
N PRO A 247 -4.89 -20.92 -17.20
CA PRO A 247 -6.31 -21.07 -17.53
C PRO A 247 -7.05 -21.92 -16.50
N LYS A 248 -8.35 -21.66 -16.36
CA LYS A 248 -9.21 -22.34 -15.40
C LYS A 248 -9.11 -23.86 -15.52
N ASN A 249 -9.01 -24.55 -14.38
CA ASN A 249 -8.98 -26.00 -14.24
C ASN A 249 -7.84 -26.71 -14.98
N ARG A 250 -6.78 -25.98 -15.37
CA ARG A 250 -5.68 -26.57 -16.15
C ARG A 250 -4.70 -27.39 -15.32
N ILE A 251 -4.46 -26.98 -14.07
CA ILE A 251 -3.57 -27.65 -13.13
C ILE A 251 -4.40 -28.19 -11.98
N THR A 252 -4.16 -29.44 -11.57
CA THR A 252 -4.87 -30.06 -10.45
C THR A 252 -4.13 -29.85 -9.13
N GLN A 253 -4.83 -29.86 -8.00
CA GLN A 253 -4.19 -29.75 -6.69
C GLN A 253 -3.18 -30.89 -6.46
N GLY A 254 -3.48 -32.11 -6.91
CA GLY A 254 -2.59 -33.28 -6.82
C GLY A 254 -1.23 -33.06 -7.52
N ARG A 255 -1.24 -32.39 -8.68
CA ARG A 255 -0.03 -32.12 -9.48
C ARG A 255 1.03 -31.31 -8.73
N ILE A 256 0.59 -30.45 -7.81
CA ILE A 256 1.45 -29.50 -7.12
C ILE A 256 1.78 -29.91 -5.69
N LEU A 257 1.14 -30.95 -5.12
CA LEU A 257 1.25 -31.32 -3.70
C LEU A 257 2.69 -31.54 -3.23
N SER A 258 3.55 -32.04 -4.11
CA SER A 258 4.94 -32.34 -3.78
C SER A 258 5.85 -31.11 -3.82
N ILE A 259 5.45 -29.98 -4.43
CA ILE A 259 6.35 -28.87 -4.73
C ILE A 259 6.22 -27.75 -3.70
N GLY A 260 7.33 -27.40 -3.05
CA GLY A 260 7.36 -26.35 -2.04
C GLY A 260 6.57 -26.68 -0.77
N ARG A 261 6.13 -25.64 -0.07
CA ARG A 261 5.43 -25.73 1.23
C ARG A 261 3.98 -25.29 1.12
N SER A 262 3.08 -26.20 1.49
CA SER A 262 1.62 -25.98 1.47
C SER A 262 1.15 -25.38 0.14
N PRO A 263 1.43 -26.05 -1.00
CA PRO A 263 1.02 -25.60 -2.31
C PRO A 263 -0.52 -25.53 -2.40
N SER A 264 -1.03 -24.55 -3.13
CA SER A 264 -2.48 -24.31 -3.22
C SER A 264 -2.86 -23.69 -4.55
N ILE A 265 -4.06 -23.96 -5.03
CA ILE A 265 -4.67 -23.28 -6.17
C ILE A 265 -5.72 -22.30 -5.66
N ASP A 266 -5.66 -21.05 -6.11
CA ASP A 266 -6.74 -20.08 -5.93
C ASP A 266 -7.51 -19.93 -7.23
N GLY A 267 -8.73 -20.47 -7.21
CA GLY A 267 -9.69 -20.41 -8.32
C GLY A 267 -10.87 -19.48 -8.05
N SER A 268 -10.69 -18.41 -7.27
CA SER A 268 -11.74 -17.40 -7.04
C SER A 268 -12.14 -16.59 -8.28
N ARG A 269 -11.34 -16.63 -9.36
CA ARG A 269 -11.64 -15.96 -10.62
C ARG A 269 -12.22 -16.92 -11.64
N ASP A 270 -13.12 -16.41 -12.48
CA ASP A 270 -13.86 -17.21 -13.45
C ASP A 270 -12.97 -17.72 -14.60
N ASP A 271 -11.98 -16.93 -15.02
CA ASP A 271 -11.17 -17.20 -16.22
C ASP A 271 -9.76 -17.75 -15.92
N VAL A 272 -9.31 -17.70 -14.67
CA VAL A 272 -7.91 -17.97 -14.32
C VAL A 272 -7.79 -18.60 -12.93
N ASP A 273 -6.95 -19.63 -12.84
CA ASP A 273 -6.48 -20.17 -11.58
C ASP A 273 -5.07 -19.64 -11.28
N HIS A 274 -4.80 -19.39 -10.00
CA HIS A 274 -3.47 -19.01 -9.53
C HIS A 274 -2.87 -20.18 -8.74
N VAL A 275 -1.92 -20.89 -9.35
CA VAL A 275 -1.10 -21.87 -8.64
C VAL A 275 -0.12 -21.12 -7.74
N ARG A 276 -0.15 -21.41 -6.44
CA ARG A 276 0.66 -20.73 -5.42
C ARG A 276 1.60 -21.72 -4.75
N LEU A 277 2.89 -21.49 -4.95
CA LEU A 277 3.97 -22.26 -4.36
C LEU A 277 4.75 -21.39 -3.37
N ARG A 278 5.34 -22.01 -2.34
CA ARG A 278 6.08 -21.31 -1.29
C ARG A 278 7.39 -22.02 -1.01
N PHE A 279 8.49 -21.27 -0.95
CA PHE A 279 9.83 -21.79 -0.74
C PHE A 279 10.51 -21.05 0.41
N ARG A 280 11.14 -21.80 1.32
CA ARG A 280 11.91 -21.27 2.44
C ARG A 280 13.38 -21.64 2.34
N THR A 281 13.68 -22.87 1.94
CA THR A 281 15.05 -23.37 1.75
C THR A 281 15.23 -23.97 0.35
N PRO A 282 16.46 -24.11 -0.16
CA PRO A 282 16.71 -24.72 -1.47
C PRO A 282 16.13 -26.13 -1.64
N ALA A 283 16.05 -26.91 -0.55
CA ALA A 283 15.44 -28.24 -0.56
C ALA A 283 13.94 -28.23 -0.93
N ASP A 284 13.25 -27.11 -0.75
CA ASP A 284 11.83 -26.98 -1.08
C ASP A 284 11.59 -26.90 -2.62
N LEU A 285 12.63 -26.61 -3.42
CA LEU A 285 12.48 -26.32 -4.86
C LEU A 285 12.02 -27.53 -5.68
N LYS A 286 12.58 -28.72 -5.40
CA LYS A 286 12.40 -29.93 -6.21
C LYS A 286 12.53 -29.64 -7.72
N PRO A 287 13.76 -29.35 -8.19
CA PRO A 287 13.98 -28.71 -9.48
C PRO A 287 13.36 -29.43 -10.67
N THR A 288 13.38 -30.77 -10.68
CA THR A 288 12.81 -31.58 -11.76
C THR A 288 11.30 -31.42 -11.84
N GLU A 289 10.59 -31.68 -10.73
CA GLU A 289 9.12 -31.60 -10.67
C GLU A 289 8.63 -30.17 -10.87
N LEU A 290 9.38 -29.18 -10.36
CA LEU A 290 9.08 -27.77 -10.58
C LEU A 290 9.27 -27.39 -12.04
N LEU A 291 10.35 -27.82 -12.70
CA LEU A 291 10.60 -27.49 -14.10
C LEU A 291 9.52 -28.07 -15.02
N GLU A 292 9.06 -29.29 -14.77
CA GLU A 292 7.94 -29.90 -15.48
C GLU A 292 6.65 -29.07 -15.30
N LEU A 293 6.31 -28.73 -14.05
CA LEU A 293 5.14 -27.88 -13.77
C LEU A 293 5.24 -26.51 -14.46
N LEU A 294 6.44 -25.89 -14.45
CA LEU A 294 6.66 -24.60 -15.10
C LEU A 294 6.43 -24.68 -16.61
N LYS A 295 6.90 -25.76 -17.27
CA LYS A 295 6.64 -26.01 -18.70
C LYS A 295 5.15 -26.18 -18.98
N GLU A 296 4.44 -26.95 -18.16
CA GLU A 296 2.98 -27.13 -18.27
C GLU A 296 2.24 -25.78 -18.14
N CYS A 297 2.62 -24.97 -17.16
CA CYS A 297 2.00 -23.67 -16.92
C CYS A 297 2.31 -22.65 -18.04
N ALA A 298 3.56 -22.62 -18.54
CA ALA A 298 3.96 -21.73 -19.62
C ALA A 298 3.25 -22.10 -20.94
N ALA A 299 3.19 -23.39 -21.27
CA ALA A 299 2.46 -23.87 -22.44
C ALA A 299 0.96 -23.51 -22.36
N ALA A 300 0.35 -23.67 -21.19
CA ALA A 300 -1.04 -23.32 -20.99
C ALA A 300 -1.34 -21.81 -21.11
N GLN A 301 -0.35 -20.93 -20.93
CA GLN A 301 -0.54 -19.49 -21.13
C GLN A 301 -0.65 -19.11 -22.61
N ALA A 302 -0.06 -19.88 -23.53
CA ALA A 302 -0.20 -19.65 -24.96
C ALA A 302 -1.65 -19.83 -25.44
N ASP A 303 -2.43 -20.66 -24.75
CA ASP A 303 -3.84 -20.92 -25.05
C ASP A 303 -4.80 -19.87 -24.46
N ARG A 304 -4.27 -18.82 -23.81
CA ARG A 304 -5.09 -17.81 -23.16
C ARG A 304 -5.59 -16.80 -24.21
N PRO A 305 -6.92 -16.59 -24.35
CA PRO A 305 -7.43 -15.53 -25.23
C PRO A 305 -6.94 -14.18 -24.74
N ASP A 306 -6.44 -13.36 -25.67
CA ASP A 306 -5.91 -12.02 -25.41
C ASP A 306 -6.88 -11.21 -24.54
N ARG A 307 -6.47 -10.87 -23.32
CA ARG A 307 -7.09 -9.76 -22.61
C ARG A 307 -6.62 -8.49 -23.29
N LYS A 308 -7.42 -7.98 -24.24
CA LYS A 308 -7.40 -6.55 -24.55
C LYS A 308 -7.58 -5.79 -23.23
N THR A 309 -6.63 -4.90 -23.01
CA THR A 309 -6.43 -3.95 -21.90
C THR A 309 -7.69 -3.40 -21.27
#